data_AF-A0AAN8WW66-F1
#
_entry.id   AF-A0AAN8WW66-F1
#
_cell.length_a   1.000
_cell.length_b   1.000
_cell.length_c   1.000
_cell.angle_alpha   90.00
_cell.angle_beta   90.00
_cell.angle_gamma   90.00
#
_symmetry.space_group_name_H-M   'P 1'
#
loop_
_entity.id
_entity.type
_entity.pdbx_description
1 polymer ?
#
loop_
_entity_poly.entity_id
_entity_poly.type
_entity_poly.pdbx_seq_one_letter_code
_entity_poly.pdbx_strand_id
1 'polypeptide(L)'
;MYSGFLIPGKSQHDLVSSLGTCVNDVGPPQQQHLILLNGVWKLISRISLTKDYLSTVNIWLEFTSKHFTATEVNTLLGDVLKRVRSALNQEQVPYPMLLKLISTALINSPDPESLFPLTNFQGILSIFQRDSVGAGDGVTWGVIEALLSNHPGDFTDPTLVQHLLTLCGALHDSINALTTEDERRQLSQLIITFIRQVNFGRDFEQQLDFFVNTRAAFSNLESVLVSLVQ
;
A
#
# COMPACT_ATOMS: atom_id res chain seq x y z
N MET A 1 -28.48 -14.81 24.88
CA MET A 1 -27.90 -15.96 24.16
C MET A 1 -28.38 -15.91 22.72
N TYR A 2 -27.61 -15.30 21.81
CA TYR A 2 -27.82 -15.49 20.38
C TYR A 2 -26.79 -16.52 19.94
N SER A 3 -27.20 -17.79 19.96
CA SER A 3 -26.46 -18.89 19.35
C SER A 3 -26.42 -18.62 17.85
N GLY A 4 -25.24 -18.19 17.39
CA GLY A 4 -24.99 -17.88 16.00
C GLY A 4 -25.27 -19.08 15.10
N PHE A 5 -25.77 -18.77 13.91
CA PHE A 5 -25.73 -19.64 12.75
C PHE A 5 -24.26 -19.88 12.36
N LEU A 6 -23.57 -20.72 13.12
CA LEU A 6 -22.30 -21.31 12.72
C LEU A 6 -22.63 -22.51 11.85
N ILE A 7 -22.41 -22.35 10.54
CA ILE A 7 -22.37 -23.47 9.60
C ILE A 7 -21.26 -24.41 10.12
N PRO A 8 -21.56 -25.69 10.39
CA PRO A 8 -20.58 -26.60 11.00
C PRO A 8 -19.31 -26.66 10.14
N GLY A 9 -18.17 -26.30 10.74
CA GLY A 9 -16.84 -26.36 10.13
C GLY A 9 -16.25 -25.06 9.59
N LYS A 10 -17.01 -23.95 9.52
CA LYS A 10 -16.45 -22.63 9.14
C LYS A 10 -16.13 -21.79 10.36
N SER A 11 -14.93 -21.24 10.43
CA SER A 11 -14.56 -20.30 11.48
C SER A 11 -15.34 -18.98 11.30
N GLN A 12 -15.43 -18.17 12.36
CA GLN A 12 -16.15 -16.89 12.29
C GLN A 12 -15.55 -15.96 11.21
N HIS A 13 -14.23 -15.99 10.99
CA HIS A 13 -13.59 -15.16 9.97
C HIS A 13 -13.94 -15.62 8.54
N ASP A 14 -14.12 -16.93 8.31
CA ASP A 14 -14.52 -17.48 7.00
C ASP A 14 -15.91 -16.99 6.59
N LEU A 15 -16.84 -16.93 7.53
CA LEU A 15 -18.20 -16.45 7.29
C LEU A 15 -18.20 -14.96 6.96
N VAL A 16 -17.43 -14.16 7.70
CA VAL A 16 -17.30 -12.71 7.47
C VAL A 16 -16.60 -12.41 6.14
N SER A 17 -15.59 -13.19 5.79
CA SER A 17 -14.90 -13.10 4.50
C SER A 17 -15.85 -13.46 3.35
N SER A 18 -16.58 -14.59 3.48
CA SER A 18 -17.56 -15.02 2.48
C SER A 18 -18.65 -13.97 2.26
N LEU A 19 -19.16 -13.36 3.34
CA LEU A 19 -20.12 -12.27 3.25
C LEU A 19 -19.54 -11.06 2.50
N GLY A 20 -18.31 -10.66 2.81
CA GLY A 20 -17.64 -9.55 2.13
C GLY A 20 -17.49 -9.79 0.63
N THR A 21 -17.13 -11.01 0.22
CA THR A 21 -17.07 -11.38 -1.21
C THR A 21 -18.44 -11.25 -1.89
N CYS A 22 -19.50 -11.82 -1.28
CA CYS A 22 -20.85 -11.67 -1.83
C CYS A 22 -21.30 -10.21 -1.93
N VAL A 23 -20.91 -9.38 -0.96
CA VAL A 23 -21.22 -7.95 -0.91
C VAL A 23 -20.52 -7.19 -2.04
N ASN A 24 -19.26 -7.51 -2.32
CA ASN A 24 -18.51 -6.93 -3.44
C ASN A 24 -19.05 -7.37 -4.81
N ASP A 25 -19.59 -8.59 -4.92
CA ASP A 25 -20.12 -9.13 -6.17
C ASP A 25 -21.54 -8.60 -6.49
N VAL A 26 -22.41 -8.56 -5.48
CA VAL A 26 -23.84 -8.25 -5.68
C VAL A 26 -24.17 -6.78 -5.43
N GLY A 27 -23.42 -6.11 -4.56
CA GLY A 27 -23.63 -4.71 -4.20
C GLY A 27 -24.91 -4.49 -3.37
N PRO A 28 -24.83 -4.30 -2.04
CA PRO A 28 -25.99 -3.94 -1.24
C PRO A 28 -26.52 -2.53 -1.62
N PRO A 29 -27.78 -2.19 -1.32
CA PRO A 29 -28.29 -0.84 -1.50
C PRO A 29 -27.47 0.19 -0.70
N GLN A 30 -27.26 1.39 -1.27
CA GLN A 30 -26.41 2.44 -0.67
C GLN A 30 -26.79 2.80 0.77
N GLN A 31 -28.09 2.79 1.08
CA GLN A 31 -28.61 3.06 2.43
C GLN A 31 -28.12 2.06 3.48
N GLN A 32 -27.75 0.85 3.08
CA GLN A 32 -27.32 -0.21 3.97
C GLN A 32 -25.78 -0.27 4.12
N HIS A 33 -25.03 0.43 3.28
CA HIS A 33 -23.56 0.34 3.23
C HIS A 33 -22.93 0.59 4.59
N LEU A 34 -23.24 1.72 5.23
CA LEU A 34 -22.66 2.11 6.51
C LEU A 34 -23.11 1.19 7.66
N ILE A 35 -24.36 0.76 7.66
CA ILE A 35 -24.91 -0.14 8.69
C ILE A 35 -24.20 -1.50 8.61
N LEU A 36 -24.04 -2.01 7.38
CA LEU A 36 -23.36 -3.26 7.11
C LEU A 36 -21.89 -3.19 7.54
N LEU A 37 -21.16 -2.16 7.09
CA LEU A 37 -19.74 -1.99 7.41
C LEU A 37 -19.53 -1.91 8.93
N ASN A 38 -20.31 -1.09 9.64
CA ASN A 38 -20.23 -0.99 11.10
C ASN A 38 -20.60 -2.27 11.83
N GLY A 39 -21.60 -3.01 11.32
CA GLY A 39 -22.01 -4.29 11.89
C GLY A 39 -20.90 -5.34 11.79
N VAL A 40 -20.29 -5.43 10.61
CA VAL A 40 -19.24 -6.41 10.33
C VAL A 40 -17.91 -6.02 10.97
N TRP A 41 -17.59 -4.72 11.06
CA TRP A 41 -16.34 -4.26 11.70
C TRP A 41 -16.21 -4.70 13.16
N LYS A 42 -17.35 -4.80 13.88
CA LYS A 42 -17.40 -5.34 15.25
C LYS A 42 -17.01 -6.82 15.34
N LEU A 43 -17.18 -7.57 14.25
CA LEU A 43 -16.78 -8.98 14.15
C LEU A 43 -15.31 -9.08 13.72
N ILE A 44 -14.90 -8.29 12.72
CA ILE A 44 -13.53 -8.26 12.21
C ILE A 44 -12.53 -7.86 13.31
N SER A 45 -12.85 -6.82 14.08
CA SER A 45 -11.99 -6.34 15.17
C SER A 45 -11.71 -7.38 16.27
N ARG A 46 -12.51 -8.45 16.36
CA ARG A 46 -12.35 -9.54 17.33
C ARG A 46 -11.51 -10.71 16.82
N ILE A 47 -11.13 -10.73 15.53
CA ILE A 47 -10.26 -11.78 14.98
C ILE A 47 -8.90 -11.68 15.66
N SER A 48 -8.40 -12.77 16.23
CA SER A 48 -7.17 -12.82 17.04
C SER A 48 -5.90 -13.05 16.21
N LEU A 49 -5.97 -13.89 15.18
CA LEU A 49 -4.82 -14.14 14.32
C LEU A 49 -4.64 -12.99 13.32
N THR A 50 -3.45 -12.39 13.29
CA THR A 50 -3.14 -11.24 12.42
C THR A 50 -3.36 -11.58 10.95
N LYS A 51 -2.98 -12.79 10.53
CA LYS A 51 -3.16 -13.29 9.16
C LYS A 51 -4.63 -13.30 8.73
N ASP A 52 -5.51 -13.88 9.55
CA ASP A 52 -6.94 -13.99 9.29
C ASP A 52 -7.62 -12.62 9.34
N TYR A 53 -7.14 -11.73 10.22
CA TYR A 53 -7.60 -10.35 10.28
C TYR A 53 -7.28 -9.61 8.98
N LEU A 54 -6.03 -9.63 8.51
CA LEU A 54 -5.62 -8.90 7.31
C LEU A 54 -6.29 -9.44 6.05
N SER A 55 -6.45 -10.77 5.92
CA SER A 55 -7.16 -11.37 4.78
C SER A 55 -8.62 -10.95 4.75
N THR A 56 -9.30 -10.96 5.90
CA THR A 56 -10.70 -10.54 6.02
C THR A 56 -10.84 -9.04 5.75
N VAL A 57 -9.98 -8.21 6.35
CA VAL A 57 -10.00 -6.76 6.16
C VAL A 57 -9.81 -6.39 4.70
N ASN A 58 -8.95 -7.09 3.95
CA ASN A 58 -8.73 -6.77 2.53
C ASN A 58 -10.02 -6.85 1.71
N ILE A 59 -10.88 -7.82 2.00
CA ILE A 59 -12.17 -7.98 1.29
C ILE A 59 -13.09 -6.79 1.61
N TRP A 60 -13.12 -6.35 2.86
CA TRP A 60 -13.96 -5.23 3.30
C TRP A 60 -13.36 -3.87 2.93
N LEU A 61 -12.05 -3.78 2.77
CA LEU A 61 -11.36 -2.61 2.24
C LEU A 61 -11.76 -2.39 0.79
N GLU A 62 -11.85 -3.43 -0.04
CA GLU A 62 -12.37 -3.33 -1.40
C GLU A 62 -13.77 -2.70 -1.43
N PHE A 63 -14.70 -3.20 -0.61
CA PHE A 63 -16.03 -2.63 -0.47
C PHE A 63 -15.98 -1.16 -0.04
N THR A 64 -15.13 -0.86 0.94
CA THR A 64 -14.99 0.50 1.48
C THR A 64 -14.46 1.46 0.44
N SER A 65 -13.42 1.07 -0.32
CA SER A 65 -12.81 1.86 -1.38
C SER A 65 -13.75 2.12 -2.56
N LYS A 66 -14.62 1.16 -2.91
CA LYS A 66 -15.60 1.35 -3.99
C LYS A 66 -16.74 2.30 -3.65
N HIS A 67 -17.14 2.38 -2.37
CA HIS A 67 -18.43 2.96 -1.98
C HIS A 67 -18.36 4.12 -0.98
N PHE A 68 -17.20 4.36 -0.35
CA PHE A 68 -17.02 5.42 0.64
C PHE A 68 -15.92 6.39 0.23
N THR A 69 -15.71 7.46 1.02
CA THR A 69 -14.68 8.44 0.73
C THR A 69 -13.31 7.96 1.21
N ALA A 70 -12.27 8.65 0.74
CA ALA A 70 -10.89 8.44 1.19
C ALA A 70 -10.74 8.53 2.72
N THR A 71 -11.60 9.30 3.40
CA THR A 71 -11.60 9.43 4.87
C THR A 71 -12.03 8.13 5.56
N GLU A 72 -13.06 7.45 5.07
CA GLU A 72 -13.48 6.15 5.62
C GLU A 72 -12.43 5.06 5.31
N VAL A 73 -11.88 5.06 4.10
CA VAL A 73 -10.77 4.16 3.73
C VAL A 73 -9.58 4.37 4.66
N ASN A 74 -9.15 5.61 4.89
CA ASN A 74 -8.05 5.92 5.79
C ASN A 74 -8.36 5.58 7.26
N THR A 75 -9.62 5.67 7.68
CA THR A 75 -10.04 5.25 9.02
C THR A 75 -9.84 3.75 9.20
N LEU A 76 -10.27 2.96 8.21
CA LEU A 76 -10.09 1.51 8.17
C LEU A 76 -8.59 1.14 8.16
N LEU A 77 -7.79 1.81 7.33
CA LEU A 77 -6.33 1.65 7.30
C LEU A 77 -5.68 2.02 8.65
N GLY A 78 -6.27 2.95 9.42
CA GLY A 78 -5.82 3.28 10.77
C GLY A 78 -5.95 2.12 11.76
N ASP A 79 -7.00 1.33 11.66
CA ASP A 79 -7.17 0.14 12.48
C ASP A 79 -6.22 -0.99 12.06
N VAL A 80 -5.98 -1.15 10.75
CA VAL A 80 -4.93 -2.03 10.21
C VAL A 80 -3.56 -1.62 10.75
N LEU A 81 -3.23 -0.33 10.66
CA LEU A 81 -1.95 0.22 11.11
C LEU A 81 -1.71 -0.05 12.60
N LYS A 82 -2.72 0.16 13.46
CA LYS A 82 -2.62 -0.20 14.89
C LYS A 82 -2.35 -1.69 15.08
N ARG A 83 -3.09 -2.54 14.36
CA ARG A 83 -2.97 -4.00 14.48
C ARG A 83 -1.58 -4.49 14.06
N VAL A 84 -1.08 -4.01 12.93
CA VAL A 84 0.25 -4.38 12.43
C VAL A 84 1.36 -3.84 13.31
N ARG A 85 1.25 -2.61 13.82
CA ARG A 85 2.22 -2.08 14.79
C ARG A 85 2.29 -2.89 16.07
N SER A 86 1.16 -3.44 16.53
CA SER A 86 1.15 -4.37 17.65
C SER A 86 1.82 -5.71 17.26
N ALA A 87 1.56 -6.21 16.06
CA ALA A 87 2.14 -7.46 15.56
C ALA A 87 3.65 -7.38 15.38
N LEU A 88 4.20 -6.25 14.93
CA LEU A 88 5.65 -6.01 14.82
C LEU A 88 6.42 -6.32 16.12
N ASN A 89 5.77 -6.15 17.27
CA ASN A 89 6.39 -6.41 18.58
C ASN A 89 6.30 -7.89 19.02
N GLN A 90 5.54 -8.73 18.31
CA GLN A 90 5.17 -10.08 18.76
C GLN A 90 5.35 -11.19 17.71
N GLU A 91 5.17 -10.87 16.42
CA GLU A 91 5.13 -11.81 15.29
C GLU A 91 5.77 -11.20 14.04
N GLN A 92 6.07 -12.03 13.03
CA GLN A 92 6.54 -11.55 11.73
C GLN A 92 5.39 -10.92 10.93
N VAL A 93 5.62 -9.73 10.37
CA VAL A 93 4.61 -9.02 9.58
C VAL A 93 4.42 -9.70 8.22
N PRO A 94 3.18 -10.01 7.82
CA PRO A 94 2.89 -10.57 6.50
C PRO A 94 2.87 -9.45 5.44
N TYR A 95 4.05 -8.99 5.06
CA TYR A 95 4.27 -7.93 4.07
C TYR A 95 3.49 -8.09 2.75
N PRO A 96 3.41 -9.29 2.14
CA PRO A 96 2.60 -9.48 0.93
C PRO A 96 1.11 -9.16 1.14
N MET A 97 0.57 -9.39 2.34
CA MET A 97 -0.83 -9.05 2.64
C MET A 97 -1.02 -7.54 2.82
N LEU A 98 -0.03 -6.84 3.38
CA LEU A 98 -0.05 -5.38 3.45
C LEU A 98 0.03 -4.75 2.06
N LEU A 99 0.88 -5.28 1.18
CA LEU A 99 0.95 -4.83 -0.21
C LEU A 99 -0.41 -5.01 -0.90
N LYS A 100 -1.06 -6.17 -0.69
CA LYS A 100 -2.40 -6.42 -1.21
C LYS A 100 -3.42 -5.40 -0.70
N LEU A 101 -3.35 -5.00 0.57
CA LEU A 101 -4.23 -3.98 1.15
C LEU A 101 -4.04 -2.61 0.48
N ILE A 102 -2.78 -2.16 0.33
CA ILE A 102 -2.47 -0.90 -0.36
C ILE A 102 -2.96 -0.95 -1.81
N SER A 103 -2.65 -2.03 -2.53
CA SER A 103 -3.09 -2.21 -3.92
C SER A 103 -4.62 -2.21 -4.04
N THR A 104 -5.31 -2.89 -3.11
CA THR A 104 -6.78 -2.94 -3.07
C THR A 104 -7.36 -1.55 -2.83
N ALA A 105 -6.79 -0.76 -1.90
CA ALA A 105 -7.25 0.60 -1.63
C ALA A 105 -7.08 1.50 -2.86
N LEU A 106 -5.93 1.42 -3.54
CA LEU A 106 -5.63 2.27 -4.69
C LEU A 106 -6.48 1.89 -5.91
N ILE A 107 -6.51 0.62 -6.30
CA ILE A 107 -7.21 0.15 -7.51
C ILE A 107 -8.72 0.40 -7.45
N ASN A 108 -9.32 0.29 -6.27
CA ASN A 108 -10.77 0.36 -6.12
C ASN A 108 -11.29 1.75 -5.74
N SER A 109 -10.42 2.69 -5.36
CA SER A 109 -10.84 4.05 -5.04
C SER A 109 -11.10 4.84 -6.32
N PRO A 110 -12.21 5.59 -6.44
CA PRO A 110 -12.48 6.42 -7.61
C PRO A 110 -11.41 7.50 -7.86
N ASP A 111 -10.79 7.98 -6.78
CA ASP A 111 -9.71 8.97 -6.79
C ASP A 111 -8.59 8.49 -5.83
N PRO A 112 -7.63 7.67 -6.33
CA PRO A 112 -6.57 7.11 -5.50
C PRO A 112 -5.62 8.18 -4.94
N GLU A 113 -5.42 9.30 -5.66
CA GLU A 113 -4.50 10.37 -5.26
C GLU A 113 -4.94 11.01 -3.94
N SER A 114 -6.25 11.07 -3.68
CA SER A 114 -6.81 11.55 -2.41
C SER A 114 -6.39 10.73 -1.17
N LEU A 115 -5.93 9.49 -1.34
CA LEU A 115 -5.45 8.64 -0.24
C LEU A 115 -4.04 9.01 0.21
N PHE A 116 -3.22 9.52 -0.70
CA PHE A 116 -1.81 9.77 -0.48
C PHE A 116 -1.51 10.72 0.67
N PRO A 117 -2.13 11.90 0.81
CA PRO A 117 -1.81 12.79 1.93
C PRO A 117 -2.32 12.26 3.29
N LEU A 118 -3.08 11.16 3.32
CA LEU A 118 -3.76 10.71 4.53
C LEU A 118 -2.81 9.99 5.49
N THR A 119 -2.90 10.36 6.76
CA THR A 119 -1.93 9.99 7.80
C THR A 119 -1.79 8.50 8.05
N ASN A 120 -2.89 7.72 7.97
CA ASN A 120 -2.79 6.26 8.18
C ASN A 120 -2.27 5.56 6.92
N PHE A 121 -2.60 6.06 5.73
CA PHE A 121 -2.01 5.58 4.48
C PHE A 121 -0.48 5.77 4.48
N GLN A 122 -0.01 6.99 4.75
CA GLN A 122 1.41 7.29 4.95
C GLN A 122 2.03 6.45 6.08
N GLY A 123 1.27 6.25 7.17
CA GLY A 123 1.65 5.38 8.27
C GLY A 123 1.89 3.93 7.85
N ILE A 124 1.12 3.39 6.89
CA ILE A 124 1.36 2.05 6.33
C ILE A 124 2.57 2.06 5.40
N LEU A 125 2.74 3.08 4.54
CA LEU A 125 3.94 3.21 3.69
C LEU A 125 5.23 3.21 4.53
N SER A 126 5.21 3.89 5.68
CA SER A 126 6.35 3.91 6.61
C SER A 126 6.72 2.54 7.18
N ILE A 127 5.80 1.56 7.22
CA ILE A 127 6.10 0.20 7.67
C ILE A 127 7.05 -0.49 6.69
N PHE A 128 6.80 -0.35 5.38
CA PHE A 128 7.65 -0.97 4.35
C PHE A 128 9.09 -0.42 4.34
N GLN A 129 9.29 0.79 4.85
CA GLN A 129 10.60 1.43 4.93
C GLN A 129 11.43 0.98 6.12
N ARG A 130 10.78 0.70 7.25
CA ARG A 130 11.46 0.38 8.51
C ARG A 130 12.13 -0.98 8.48
N ASP A 131 11.57 -1.91 7.72
CA ASP A 131 11.96 -3.30 7.72
C ASP A 131 12.52 -3.77 6.38
N SER A 132 12.81 -2.84 5.46
CA SER A 132 13.29 -3.03 4.08
C SER A 132 13.30 -4.50 3.70
N VAL A 133 12.08 -5.00 3.43
CA VAL A 133 11.84 -6.42 3.20
C VAL A 133 12.80 -6.81 2.11
N GLY A 134 13.73 -7.73 2.43
CA GLY A 134 14.87 -8.01 1.58
C GLY A 134 14.38 -8.15 0.15
N ALA A 135 14.83 -7.28 -0.75
CA ALA A 135 14.15 -7.04 -2.03
C ALA A 135 13.93 -8.28 -2.90
N GLY A 136 14.53 -9.42 -2.53
CA GLY A 136 14.25 -10.73 -3.10
C GLY A 136 12.84 -11.28 -2.90
N ASP A 137 11.97 -10.67 -2.08
CA ASP A 137 10.56 -11.10 -1.97
C ASP A 137 9.57 -10.32 -2.86
N GLY A 138 10.05 -9.29 -3.57
CA GLY A 138 9.26 -8.49 -4.50
C GLY A 138 8.24 -7.54 -3.86
N VAL A 139 8.14 -7.46 -2.53
CA VAL A 139 7.14 -6.60 -1.88
C VAL A 139 7.44 -5.13 -2.11
N THR A 140 8.68 -4.69 -1.85
CA THR A 140 9.07 -3.28 -2.01
C THR A 140 8.86 -2.82 -3.45
N TRP A 141 9.17 -3.69 -4.42
CA TRP A 141 8.86 -3.49 -5.83
C TRP A 141 7.36 -3.27 -6.05
N GLY A 142 6.54 -4.21 -5.58
CA GLY A 142 5.09 -4.13 -5.74
C GLY A 142 4.48 -2.89 -5.10
N VAL A 143 5.03 -2.38 -3.99
CA VAL A 143 4.56 -1.13 -3.37
C VAL A 143 4.82 0.07 -4.29
N ILE A 144 6.05 0.19 -4.81
CA ILE A 144 6.40 1.28 -5.73
C ILE A 144 5.54 1.17 -7.00
N GLU A 145 5.45 -0.02 -7.60
CA GLU A 145 4.65 -0.25 -8.80
C GLU A 145 3.16 0.10 -8.57
N ALA A 146 2.59 -0.29 -7.43
CA ALA A 146 1.22 0.05 -7.08
C ALA A 146 1.02 1.57 -6.94
N LEU A 147 1.97 2.29 -6.33
CA LEU A 147 1.89 3.75 -6.19
C LEU A 147 2.01 4.46 -7.55
N LEU A 148 2.99 4.09 -8.38
CA LEU A 148 3.19 4.70 -9.69
C LEU A 148 2.02 4.41 -10.65
N SER A 149 1.52 3.17 -10.65
CA SER A 149 0.44 2.75 -11.56
C SER A 149 -0.91 3.40 -11.24
N ASN A 150 -1.14 3.77 -9.98
CA ASN A 150 -2.38 4.41 -9.53
C ASN A 150 -2.23 5.92 -9.33
N HIS A 151 -1.15 6.52 -9.83
CA HIS A 151 -0.92 7.95 -9.83
C HIS A 151 -0.44 8.41 -11.22
N PRO A 152 -1.38 8.61 -12.17
CA PRO A 152 -1.02 8.99 -13.53
C PRO A 152 -0.49 10.44 -13.62
N GLY A 153 -0.79 11.29 -12.64
CA GLY A 153 -0.32 12.66 -12.55
C GLY A 153 1.09 12.80 -11.97
N ASP A 154 1.47 14.06 -11.73
CA ASP A 154 2.76 14.40 -11.14
C ASP A 154 2.74 14.33 -9.62
N PHE A 155 3.72 13.67 -9.01
CA PHE A 155 3.93 13.70 -7.58
C PHE A 155 4.40 15.10 -7.14
N THR A 156 3.49 15.82 -6.49
CA THR A 156 3.76 17.15 -5.93
C THR A 156 3.91 17.15 -4.41
N ASP A 157 3.50 16.08 -3.72
CA ASP A 157 3.62 15.95 -2.25
C ASP A 157 5.04 15.51 -1.85
N PRO A 158 5.82 16.37 -1.17
CA PRO A 158 7.18 16.03 -0.75
C PRO A 158 7.25 14.81 0.16
N THR A 159 6.21 14.56 0.96
CA THR A 159 6.18 13.44 1.88
C THR A 159 6.12 12.13 1.11
N LEU A 160 5.17 12.01 0.17
CA LEU A 160 5.08 10.83 -0.68
C LEU A 160 6.32 10.64 -1.57
N VAL A 161 6.87 11.72 -2.14
CA VAL A 161 8.12 11.67 -2.92
C VAL A 161 9.26 11.12 -2.07
N GLN A 162 9.40 11.60 -0.83
CA GLN A 162 10.39 11.06 0.10
C GLN A 162 10.12 9.59 0.41
N HIS A 163 8.85 9.18 0.53
CA HIS A 163 8.53 7.78 0.77
C HIS A 163 8.98 6.87 -0.38
N LEU A 164 8.67 7.26 -1.62
CA LEU A 164 9.07 6.56 -2.83
C LEU A 164 10.59 6.55 -3.01
N LEU A 165 11.28 7.68 -2.76
CA LEU A 165 12.73 7.76 -2.85
C LEU A 165 13.40 6.77 -1.89
N THR A 166 12.93 6.68 -0.64
CA THR A 166 13.44 5.71 0.34
C THR A 166 13.19 4.26 -0.09
N LEU A 167 12.01 3.94 -0.61
CA LEU A 167 11.71 2.59 -1.11
C LEU A 167 12.56 2.21 -2.33
N CYS A 168 12.73 3.14 -3.28
CA CYS A 168 13.60 2.99 -4.44
C CYS A 168 15.06 2.80 -4.02
N GLY A 169 15.53 3.55 -3.02
CA GLY A 169 16.86 3.37 -2.42
C GLY A 169 17.05 1.96 -1.84
N ALA A 170 16.07 1.48 -1.07
CA ALA A 170 16.12 0.12 -0.52
C ALA A 170 16.15 -0.97 -1.60
N LEU A 171 15.42 -0.79 -2.72
CA LEU A 171 15.53 -1.70 -3.88
C LEU A 171 16.89 -1.61 -4.55
N HIS A 172 17.43 -0.42 -4.74
CA HIS A 172 18.76 -0.24 -5.32
C HIS A 172 19.85 -0.91 -4.47
N ASP A 173 19.80 -0.73 -3.16
CA ASP A 173 20.79 -1.30 -2.23
C ASP A 173 20.74 -2.83 -2.15
N SER A 174 19.66 -3.43 -2.65
CA SER A 174 19.51 -4.89 -2.73
C SER A 174 20.21 -5.54 -3.91
N ILE A 175 20.62 -4.75 -4.91
CA ILE A 175 21.33 -5.23 -6.10
C ILE A 175 22.62 -5.90 -5.63
N ASN A 176 22.81 -7.15 -6.01
CA ASN A 176 23.98 -7.93 -5.62
C ASN A 176 24.48 -8.79 -6.80
N ALA A 177 25.52 -9.60 -6.55
CA ALA A 177 26.16 -10.41 -7.59
C ALA A 177 25.24 -11.45 -8.26
N LEU A 178 24.08 -11.75 -7.68
CA LEU A 178 23.07 -12.66 -8.24
C LEU A 178 21.98 -11.93 -9.04
N THR A 179 21.91 -10.60 -8.95
CA THR A 179 20.95 -9.79 -9.72
C THR A 179 21.32 -9.86 -11.19
N THR A 180 20.38 -10.30 -12.01
CA THR A 180 20.55 -10.40 -13.45
C THR A 180 20.59 -9.01 -14.09
N GLU A 181 21.20 -8.91 -15.26
CA GLU A 181 21.21 -7.66 -16.02
C GLU A 181 19.79 -7.21 -16.42
N ASP A 182 18.86 -8.16 -16.63
CA ASP A 182 17.46 -7.82 -16.91
C ASP A 182 16.75 -7.23 -15.68
N GLU A 183 16.90 -7.84 -14.49
CA GLU A 183 16.36 -7.28 -13.24
C GLU A 183 16.94 -5.89 -12.95
N ARG A 184 18.25 -5.70 -13.15
CA ARG A 184 18.89 -4.39 -12.99
C ARG A 184 18.32 -3.35 -13.97
N ARG A 185 18.06 -3.76 -15.21
CA ARG A 185 17.43 -2.91 -16.23
C ARG A 185 16.00 -2.56 -15.84
N GLN A 186 15.19 -3.53 -15.42
CA GLN A 186 13.82 -3.29 -14.97
C GLN A 186 13.80 -2.32 -13.78
N LEU A 187 14.65 -2.54 -12.77
CA LEU A 187 14.75 -1.67 -11.59
C LEU A 187 15.11 -0.24 -11.97
N SER A 188 16.05 -0.08 -12.90
CA SER A 188 16.40 1.24 -13.42
C SER A 188 15.19 1.92 -14.08
N GLN A 189 14.39 1.19 -14.85
CA GLN A 189 13.19 1.76 -15.49
C GLN A 189 12.12 2.14 -14.47
N LEU A 190 11.93 1.36 -13.41
CA LEU A 190 11.01 1.69 -12.33
C LEU A 190 11.41 3.01 -11.65
N ILE A 191 12.70 3.14 -11.31
CA ILE A 191 13.26 4.35 -10.69
C ILE A 191 13.14 5.56 -11.64
N ILE A 192 13.45 5.39 -12.93
CA ILE A 192 13.30 6.46 -13.93
C ILE A 192 11.84 6.90 -14.06
N THR A 193 10.89 5.96 -14.04
CA THR A 193 9.45 6.27 -14.10
C THR A 193 9.04 7.12 -12.91
N PHE A 194 9.45 6.73 -11.70
CA PHE A 194 9.26 7.53 -10.50
C PHE A 194 9.84 8.95 -10.65
N ILE A 195 11.12 9.08 -11.03
CA ILE A 195 11.80 10.38 -11.16
C ILE A 195 11.08 11.30 -12.13
N ARG A 196 10.60 10.77 -13.26
CA ARG A 196 9.90 11.54 -14.29
C ARG A 196 8.52 12.02 -13.86
N GLN A 197 7.90 11.37 -12.90
CA GLN A 197 6.62 11.79 -12.34
C GLN A 197 6.78 12.80 -11.20
N VAL A 198 7.98 13.10 -10.70
CA VAL A 198 8.17 14.10 -9.63
C VAL A 198 8.21 15.51 -10.22
N ASN A 199 7.26 16.35 -9.81
CA ASN A 199 7.17 17.75 -10.24
C ASN A 199 6.69 18.65 -9.10
N PHE A 200 7.60 19.45 -8.55
CA PHE A 200 7.27 20.46 -7.54
C PHE A 200 6.84 21.81 -8.15
N GLY A 201 6.60 21.84 -9.47
CA GLY A 201 6.09 23.00 -10.18
C GLY A 201 7.06 24.17 -10.17
N ARG A 202 6.74 25.23 -9.42
CA ARG A 202 7.56 26.44 -9.33
C ARG A 202 8.54 26.45 -8.17
N ASP A 203 8.52 25.41 -7.33
CA ASP A 203 9.52 25.24 -6.27
C ASP A 203 10.80 24.64 -6.86
N PHE A 204 11.57 25.49 -7.54
CA PHE A 204 12.82 25.09 -8.20
C PHE A 204 13.88 24.62 -7.21
N GLU A 205 13.88 25.13 -5.98
CA GLU A 205 14.82 24.72 -4.93
C GLU A 205 14.52 23.27 -4.52
N GLN A 206 13.26 22.96 -4.21
CA GLN A 206 12.86 21.60 -3.89
C GLN A 206 13.06 20.62 -5.05
N GLN A 207 12.80 21.05 -6.29
CA GLN A 207 13.06 20.24 -7.47
C GLN A 207 14.57 19.95 -7.65
N LEU A 208 15.43 20.95 -7.44
CA LEU A 208 16.88 20.78 -7.51
C LEU A 208 17.40 19.87 -6.40
N ASP A 209 16.94 20.06 -5.17
CA ASP A 209 17.27 19.19 -4.03
C ASP A 209 16.89 17.74 -4.31
N PHE A 210 15.71 17.51 -4.88
CA PHE A 210 15.28 16.18 -5.30
C PHE A 210 16.25 15.56 -6.32
N PHE A 211 16.65 16.29 -7.36
CA PHE A 211 17.60 15.76 -8.35
C PHE A 211 19.00 15.50 -7.78
N VAL A 212 19.49 16.36 -6.88
CA VAL A 212 20.78 16.17 -6.20
C VAL A 212 20.73 14.91 -5.32
N ASN A 213 19.67 14.75 -4.52
CA ASN A 213 19.48 13.58 -3.67
C ASN A 213 19.35 12.30 -4.48
N THR A 214 18.59 12.34 -5.57
CA THR A 214 18.41 11.20 -6.49
C THR A 214 19.73 10.79 -7.14
N ARG A 215 20.52 11.77 -7.60
CA ARG A 215 21.86 11.51 -8.16
C ARG A 215 22.79 10.84 -7.15
N ALA A 216 22.76 11.28 -5.90
CA ALA A 216 23.57 10.70 -4.83
C ALA A 216 23.10 9.28 -4.48
N ALA A 217 21.79 9.05 -4.40
CA ALA A 217 21.21 7.75 -4.03
C ALA A 217 21.45 6.67 -5.08
N PHE A 218 21.44 7.02 -6.37
CA PHE A 218 21.50 6.05 -7.48
C PHE A 218 22.77 6.18 -8.33
N SER A 219 23.90 6.52 -7.71
CA SER A 219 25.17 6.80 -8.40
C SER A 219 25.69 5.65 -9.26
N ASN A 220 25.25 4.42 -9.00
CA ASN A 220 25.70 3.20 -9.69
C ASN A 220 24.80 2.81 -10.87
N LEU A 221 23.69 3.53 -11.09
CA LEU A 221 22.76 3.29 -12.20
C LEU A 221 22.95 4.36 -13.27
N GLU A 222 23.80 4.08 -14.26
CA GLU A 222 24.10 5.00 -15.36
C GLU A 222 22.84 5.49 -16.10
N SER A 223 21.89 4.60 -16.35
CA SER A 223 20.60 4.93 -16.97
C SER A 223 19.79 5.96 -16.19
N VAL A 224 19.81 5.88 -14.85
CA VAL A 224 19.16 6.85 -13.97
C VAL A 224 19.89 8.19 -14.05
N LEU A 225 21.23 8.18 -14.00
CA LEU A 225 22.04 9.40 -14.10
C LEU A 225 21.83 10.15 -15.43
N VAL A 226 21.73 9.42 -16.54
CA VAL A 226 21.43 10.01 -17.86
C VAL A 226 20.04 10.65 -17.85
N SER A 227 19.03 10.02 -17.25
CA SER A 227 17.68 10.58 -17.20
C SER A 227 17.53 11.82 -16.31
N LEU A 228 18.51 12.14 -15.46
CA LEU A 228 18.49 13.35 -14.63
C LEU A 228 19.02 14.60 -15.35
N VAL A 229 19.69 14.41 -16.49
CA VAL A 229 20.31 15.51 -17.28
C VAL A 229 19.47 15.86 -18.51
N GLN A 230 18.53 14.99 -18.87
CA GLN A 230 17.62 15.12 -20.03
C GLN A 230 16.28 15.70 -19.61
#